data_AF-A0A0B7N5W1-F1
#
_entry.id   AF-A0A0B7N5W1-F1
#
_cell.length_a   1.000
_cell.length_b   1.000
_cell.length_c   1.000
_cell.angle_alpha   90.00
_cell.angle_beta   90.00
_cell.angle_gamma   90.00
#
_symmetry.space_group_name_H-M   'P 1'
#
loop_
_entity.id
_entity.type
_entity.pdbx_description
1 polymer ?
#
loop_
_entity_poly.entity_id
_entity_poly.type
_entity_poly.pdbx_seq_one_letter_code
_entity_poly.pdbx_strand_id
1 'polypeptide(L)'
;MVRPVAWFKKGEPAEVDVEAEGTNLSILGCMSAYGLIALSQQVPKSSRKKQKTPLGTKRALPHGTNSSHFVLFVEEVVSVLNKIGLKNMYIVMDNAFIHKTPEVLKAIRDSKH
;
A
#
# COMPACT_ATOMS: atom_id res chain seq x y z
N MET A 1 -3.72 -12.92 19.31
CA MET A 1 -2.35 -13.46 19.17
C MET A 1 -2.36 -14.86 19.73
N VAL A 2 -2.50 -15.85 18.85
CA VAL A 2 -2.37 -17.27 19.21
C VAL A 2 -0.87 -17.54 19.33
N ARG A 3 -0.45 -18.20 20.41
CA ARG A 3 0.96 -18.61 20.53
C ARG A 3 1.14 -19.89 19.72
N PRO A 4 2.16 -19.99 18.86
CA PRO A 4 2.52 -21.26 18.24
C PRO A 4 2.88 -22.25 19.35
N VAL A 5 2.33 -23.46 19.30
CA VAL A 5 2.60 -24.53 20.25
C VAL A 5 2.98 -25.77 19.44
N ALA A 6 4.11 -26.40 19.76
CA ALA A 6 4.47 -27.72 19.26
C ALA A 6 4.75 -28.66 20.42
N TRP A 7 4.56 -29.94 20.16
CA TRP A 7 4.87 -31.02 21.07
C TRP A 7 6.08 -31.78 20.55
N PHE A 8 6.98 -32.17 21.46
CA PHE A 8 8.17 -32.92 21.10
C PHE A 8 8.53 -33.94 22.17
N LYS A 9 9.35 -34.93 21.82
CA LYS A 9 9.86 -35.93 22.77
C LYS A 9 10.72 -35.28 23.84
N LYS A 10 10.66 -35.83 25.05
CA LYS A 10 11.44 -35.34 26.20
C LYS A 10 12.93 -35.44 25.90
N GLY A 11 13.63 -34.31 25.96
CA GLY A 11 15.08 -34.22 25.74
C GLY A 11 15.48 -33.68 24.36
N GLU A 12 14.53 -33.49 23.47
CA GLU A 12 14.77 -32.94 22.15
C GLU A 12 13.97 -31.62 21.96
N PRO A 13 14.52 -30.64 21.21
CA PRO A 13 13.90 -29.32 21.07
C PRO A 13 12.63 -29.38 20.21
N ALA A 14 11.59 -28.67 20.66
CA ALA A 14 10.37 -28.49 19.87
C ALA A 14 10.59 -27.44 18.78
N GLU A 15 10.47 -27.84 17.52
CA GLU A 15 10.46 -26.94 16.37
C GLU A 15 9.02 -26.53 16.04
N VAL A 16 8.84 -25.25 15.77
CA VAL A 16 7.56 -24.70 15.30
C VAL A 16 7.84 -23.86 14.08
N ASP A 17 7.21 -24.20 12.96
CA ASP A 17 7.15 -23.30 11.82
C ASP A 17 6.26 -22.12 12.16
N VAL A 18 6.88 -20.94 12.15
CA VAL A 18 6.19 -19.67 12.30
C VAL A 18 6.32 -18.94 10.98
N GLU A 19 5.21 -18.63 10.34
CA GLU A 19 5.22 -17.72 9.20
C GLU A 19 5.80 -16.38 9.67
N ALA A 20 6.93 -15.99 9.09
CA ALA A 20 7.53 -14.71 9.37
C ALA A 20 6.61 -13.61 8.84
N GLU A 21 6.17 -12.68 9.69
CA GLU A 21 5.48 -11.48 9.24
C GLU A 21 6.45 -10.65 8.39
N GLY A 22 6.29 -10.72 7.07
CA GLY A 22 7.07 -10.00 6.09
C GLY A 22 6.75 -8.50 6.10
N THR A 23 7.67 -7.72 5.53
CA THR A 23 7.46 -6.28 5.33
C THR A 23 6.51 -6.06 4.14
N ASN A 24 5.34 -5.45 4.37
CA ASN A 24 4.33 -5.23 3.34
C ASN A 24 4.77 -4.16 2.33
N LEU A 25 5.07 -4.55 1.09
CA LEU A 25 5.34 -3.62 0.00
C LEU A 25 4.06 -3.34 -0.79
N SER A 26 3.77 -2.06 -1.06
CA SER A 26 2.67 -1.67 -1.97
C SER A 26 3.21 -1.02 -3.23
N ILE A 27 2.69 -1.42 -4.39
CA ILE A 27 3.04 -0.88 -5.70
C ILE A 27 1.76 -0.42 -6.37
N LEU A 28 1.75 0.82 -6.87
CA LEU A 28 0.71 1.36 -7.74
C LEU A 28 1.27 1.41 -9.15
N GLY A 29 0.49 0.93 -10.12
CA GLY A 29 0.85 0.97 -11.53
C GLY A 29 -0.34 1.43 -12.36
N CYS A 30 -0.08 2.30 -13.34
CA CYS A 30 -1.05 2.69 -14.34
C CYS A 30 -0.50 2.30 -15.71
N MET A 31 -1.27 1.49 -16.45
CA MET A 31 -0.90 0.98 -17.75
C MET A 31 -1.99 1.28 -18.78
N SER A 32 -1.54 1.41 -20.02
CA SER A 32 -2.35 1.68 -21.20
C SER A 32 -1.93 0.73 -22.33
N ALA A 33 -2.67 0.73 -23.45
CA ALA A 33 -2.26 0.03 -24.67
C ALA A 33 -0.90 0.54 -25.21
N TYR A 34 -0.52 1.78 -24.85
CA TYR A 34 0.78 2.36 -25.20
C TYR A 34 1.92 1.97 -24.25
N GLY A 35 1.63 1.20 -23.18
CA GLY A 35 2.61 0.75 -22.20
C GLY A 35 2.39 1.30 -20.79
N LEU A 36 3.47 1.32 -20.00
CA LEU A 36 3.46 1.80 -18.62
C LEU A 36 3.42 3.33 -18.59
N ILE A 37 2.43 3.91 -17.92
CA ILE A 37 2.25 5.36 -17.78
C ILE A 37 2.96 5.86 -16.51
N ALA A 38 2.70 5.23 -15.36
CA ALA A 38 3.31 5.58 -14.09
C ALA A 38 3.43 4.37 -13.16
N LEU A 39 4.47 4.35 -12.32
CA LEU A 39 4.70 3.32 -11.31
C LEU A 39 5.20 3.97 -10.02
N SER A 40 4.50 3.71 -8.92
CA SER A 40 4.85 4.22 -7.60
C SER A 40 5.03 3.06 -6.62
N GLN A 41 6.13 3.07 -5.88
CA GLN A 41 6.46 2.07 -4.88
C GLN A 41 6.40 2.70 -3.48
N GLN A 42 5.62 2.09 -2.59
CA GLN A 42 5.48 2.52 -1.20
C GLN A 42 6.08 1.46 -0.26
N VAL A 43 7.27 1.78 0.25
CA VAL A 43 8.03 0.92 1.17
C VAL A 43 7.71 1.26 2.63
N PRO A 44 7.50 0.26 3.50
CA PRO A 44 7.31 0.49 4.92
C PRO A 44 8.41 1.33 5.53
N LYS A 45 8.00 2.46 6.13
CA LYS A 45 8.89 3.15 7.06
C LYS A 45 9.11 2.20 8.23
N SER A 46 10.33 1.70 8.38
CA SER A 46 10.68 0.83 9.51
C SER A 46 10.26 1.55 10.79
N SER A 47 9.33 0.97 11.55
CA SER A 47 9.02 1.50 12.87
C SER A 47 10.27 1.27 13.72
N ARG A 48 11.07 2.32 13.96
CA ARG A 48 12.06 2.28 15.04
C ARG A 48 11.35 1.75 16.28
N LYS A 49 11.89 0.67 16.87
CA LYS A 49 11.42 0.05 18.11
C LYS A 49 10.93 1.13 19.08
N LYS A 50 9.61 1.30 19.22
CA LYS A 50 9.06 2.09 20.31
C LYS A 50 9.29 1.26 21.58
N GLN A 51 10.13 1.78 22.47
CA GLN A 51 10.25 1.27 23.83
C GLN A 51 8.84 1.13 24.43
N LYS A 52 8.59 0.01 25.12
CA LYS A 52 7.33 -0.27 25.81
C LYS A 52 7.14 0.78 26.91
N THR A 53 6.23 1.73 26.73
CA THR A 53 5.63 2.45 27.86
C THR A 53 4.50 1.61 28.47
N PRO A 54 4.35 1.58 29.80
CA PRO A 54 3.39 0.72 30.48
C PRO A 54 1.98 1.35 30.46
N LEU A 55 1.38 1.52 29.28
CA LEU A 55 -0.06 1.75 29.17
C LEU A 55 -0.55 1.41 27.75
N GLY A 56 -0.99 0.17 27.58
CA GLY A 56 -2.19 -0.16 26.81
C GLY A 56 -2.32 0.21 25.32
N THR A 57 -1.32 0.77 24.64
CA THR A 57 -1.46 1.12 23.21
C THR A 57 -0.62 0.22 22.33
N LYS A 58 -1.09 -1.00 22.11
CA LYS A 58 -0.58 -1.85 21.03
C LYS A 58 -1.29 -1.47 19.74
N ARG A 59 -0.62 -0.68 18.89
CA ARG A 59 -0.78 -0.55 17.42
C ARG A 59 0.25 0.51 16.97
N ALA A 60 0.97 0.38 15.87
CA ALA A 60 0.61 -0.25 14.61
C ALA A 60 1.86 -0.58 13.77
N LEU A 61 1.70 -1.54 12.86
CA LEU A 61 2.31 -1.46 11.54
C LEU A 61 1.16 -1.21 10.55
N PRO A 62 0.89 0.04 10.14
CA PRO A 62 0.07 0.30 8.99
C PRO A 62 1.03 0.67 7.87
N HIS A 63 1.30 -0.27 6.96
CA HIS A 63 1.98 0.14 5.74
C HIS A 63 1.30 -0.43 4.51
N GLY A 64 0.74 0.49 3.76
CA GLY A 64 0.04 0.33 2.51
C GLY A 64 -0.23 1.71 1.92
N THR A 65 -0.88 1.76 0.77
CA THR A 65 -1.26 3.03 0.12
C THR A 65 -2.38 3.72 0.90
N ASN A 66 -2.15 4.93 1.39
CA ASN A 66 -3.20 5.80 1.91
C ASN A 66 -3.82 6.64 0.77
N SER A 67 -4.95 7.30 1.03
CA SER A 67 -5.62 8.16 0.04
C SER A 67 -4.72 9.29 -0.45
N SER A 68 -3.91 9.90 0.41
CA SER A 68 -2.97 10.96 0.03
C SER A 68 -1.91 10.49 -0.98
N HIS A 69 -1.36 9.30 -0.80
CA HIS A 69 -0.42 8.68 -1.74
C HIS A 69 -1.12 8.37 -3.07
N PHE A 70 -2.38 7.97 -3.01
CA PHE A 70 -3.16 7.72 -4.21
C PHE A 70 -3.46 9.01 -5.00
N VAL A 71 -3.78 10.12 -4.32
CA VAL A 71 -3.96 11.43 -4.98
C VAL A 71 -2.69 11.85 -5.74
N LEU A 72 -1.53 11.78 -5.09
CA LEU A 72 -0.25 12.12 -5.73
C LEU A 72 0.03 11.24 -6.95
N PHE A 73 -0.33 9.96 -6.87
CA PHE A 73 -0.18 9.04 -8.00
C PHE A 73 -1.12 9.40 -9.16
N VAL A 74 -2.37 9.79 -8.90
CA VAL A 74 -3.30 10.26 -9.93
C VAL A 74 -2.78 11.54 -10.60
N GLU A 75 -2.26 12.48 -9.82
CA GLU A 75 -1.63 13.71 -10.35
C GLU A 75 -0.43 13.40 -11.26
N GLU A 76 0.41 12.42 -10.88
CA GLU A 76 1.53 11.95 -11.69
C GLU A 76 1.05 11.32 -13.00
N VAL A 77 0.03 10.45 -12.96
CA VAL A 77 -0.57 9.83 -14.16
C VAL A 77 -1.07 10.91 -15.12
N VAL A 78 -1.83 11.89 -14.62
CA VAL A 78 -2.36 13.00 -15.42
C VAL A 78 -1.24 13.86 -16.01
N SER A 79 -0.19 14.13 -15.23
CA SER A 79 0.98 14.87 -15.70
C SER A 79 1.68 14.16 -16.87
N VAL A 80 1.89 12.83 -16.75
CA VAL A 80 2.51 12.03 -17.81
C VAL A 80 1.62 11.99 -19.05
N LEU A 81 0.32 11.70 -18.91
CA LEU A 81 -0.61 11.63 -20.03
C LEU A 81 -0.66 12.96 -20.81
N ASN A 82 -0.71 14.09 -20.11
CA ASN A 82 -0.65 15.42 -20.71
C ASN A 82 0.66 15.65 -21.48
N LYS A 83 1.80 15.23 -20.90
CA LYS A 83 3.13 15.37 -21.51
C LYS A 83 3.25 14.58 -22.81
N ILE A 84 2.65 13.39 -22.88
CA ILE A 84 2.64 12.56 -24.09
C ILE A 84 1.50 12.90 -25.05
N GLY A 85 0.65 13.87 -24.71
CA GLY A 85 -0.43 14.35 -25.57
C GLY A 85 -1.59 13.36 -25.74
N LEU A 86 -1.63 12.30 -24.94
CA LEU A 86 -2.80 11.42 -24.89
C LEU A 86 -3.87 12.15 -24.09
N LYS A 87 -5.05 12.37 -24.67
CA LYS A 87 -6.19 13.07 -24.04
C LYS A 87 -7.45 12.22 -24.17
N ASN A 88 -8.50 12.53 -23.41
CA ASN A 88 -9.79 11.81 -23.46
C ASN A 88 -9.65 10.30 -23.19
N MET A 89 -8.72 9.93 -22.30
CA MET A 89 -8.54 8.56 -21.86
C MET A 89 -9.38 8.28 -20.62
N TYR A 90 -9.88 7.05 -20.51
CA TYR A 90 -10.57 6.59 -19.31
C TYR A 90 -9.58 5.95 -18.35
N ILE A 91 -9.60 6.39 -17.08
CA ILE A 91 -8.91 5.71 -15.99
C ILE A 91 -9.88 4.68 -15.41
N VAL A 92 -9.53 3.40 -15.51
CA VAL A 92 -10.31 2.28 -14.95
C VAL A 92 -9.60 1.76 -13.71
N MET A 93 -10.34 1.60 -12.62
CA MET A 93 -9.83 1.15 -11.32
C MET A 93 -10.80 0.13 -10.72
N ASP A 94 -10.32 -0.66 -9.77
CA ASP A 94 -11.16 -1.56 -8.99
C ASP A 94 -12.07 -0.78 -8.02
N ASN A 95 -13.01 -1.46 -7.36
CA ASN A 95 -14.00 -0.81 -6.50
C ASN A 95 -13.50 -0.62 -5.04
N ALA A 96 -12.24 -0.21 -4.85
CA ALA A 96 -11.65 -0.05 -3.52
C ALA A 96 -12.08 1.26 -2.83
N PHE A 97 -12.08 1.24 -1.49
CA PHE A 97 -12.43 2.40 -0.67
C PHE A 97 -11.50 3.60 -0.91
N ILE A 98 -10.19 3.34 -1.14
CA ILE A 98 -9.19 4.39 -1.36
C ILE A 98 -9.48 5.26 -2.59
N HIS A 99 -10.23 4.76 -3.57
CA HIS A 99 -10.58 5.49 -4.79
C HIS A 99 -11.79 6.40 -4.63
N LYS A 100 -12.55 6.23 -3.54
CA LYS A 100 -13.83 6.90 -3.29
C LYS A 100 -13.72 8.04 -2.28
N THR A 101 -12.52 8.32 -1.76
CA THR A 101 -12.38 9.39 -0.78
C THR A 101 -12.64 10.75 -1.44
N PRO A 102 -13.20 11.73 -0.71
CA PRO A 102 -13.52 13.04 -1.28
C PRO A 102 -12.32 13.72 -1.93
N GLU A 103 -11.11 13.54 -1.38
CA GLU A 103 -9.89 14.13 -1.94
C GLU A 103 -9.55 13.53 -3.31
N VAL A 104 -9.68 12.21 -3.45
CA VAL A 104 -9.41 11.50 -4.71
C VAL A 104 -10.44 11.86 -5.76
N LEU A 105 -11.72 11.88 -5.41
CA LEU A 105 -12.79 12.28 -6.33
C LEU A 105 -12.61 13.73 -6.79
N LYS A 106 -12.16 14.61 -5.90
CA LYS A 106 -11.83 15.99 -6.24
C LYS A 106 -10.64 16.05 -7.18
N ALA A 107 -9.54 15.36 -6.89
CA ALA A 107 -8.36 15.31 -7.76
C ALA A 107 -8.71 14.81 -9.17
N ILE A 108 -9.51 13.76 -9.28
CA ILE A 108 -9.98 13.24 -10.57
C ILE A 108 -10.81 14.29 -11.32
N ARG A 109 -11.76 14.95 -10.65
CA ARG A 109 -12.60 15.99 -11.28
C ARG A 109 -11.80 17.21 -11.73
N ASP A 110 -10.84 17.64 -10.90
CA ASP A 110 -10.02 18.82 -11.16
C ASP A 110 -8.97 18.55 -12.24
N SER A 111 -8.56 17.28 -12.42
CA SER A 111 -7.54 16.88 -13.39
C SER A 111 -7.90 17.08 -14.87
N LYS A 112 -9.18 17.39 -15.18
CA LYS A 112 -9.73 17.74 -16.52
C LYS A 112 -8.94 17.19 -17.71
N HIS A 113 -8.85 15.87 -17.76
CA HIS A 113 -8.10 15.13 -18.77
C HIS A 113 -9.04 14.30 -19.66
#